data_AF-A0A6N9TUD4-F1
#
_entry.id   AF-A0A6N9TUD4-F1
#
_cell.length_a   1.000
_cell.length_b   1.000
_cell.length_c   1.000
_cell.angle_alpha   90.00
_cell.angle_beta   90.00
_cell.angle_gamma   90.00
#
_symmetry.space_group_name_H-M   'P 1'
#
loop_
_entity.id
_entity.type
_entity.pdbx_description
1 polymer ?
#
loop_
_entity_poly.entity_id
_entity_poly.type
_entity_poly.pdbx_seq_one_letter_code
_entity_poly.pdbx_strand_id
1 'polypeptide(L)' 'MSRTNASPDAAWPPEEFEVQLRAKGAGYHIHHPFNVRMNNGELTPDQVRGWIANRFYYQVN' A
#
# COMPACT_ATOMS: atom_id res chain seq x y z
N MET A 1 -20.87 5.33 -31.38
CA MET A 1 -19.59 5.04 -30.70
C MET A 1 -18.77 6.34 -30.69
N SER A 2 -19.04 7.24 -29.75
CA SER A 2 -18.27 8.50 -29.63
C SER A 2 -17.10 8.27 -28.68
N ARG A 3 -15.87 8.32 -29.21
CA ARG A 3 -14.66 8.44 -28.41
C ARG A 3 -14.54 9.88 -27.95
N THR A 4 -14.62 10.11 -26.65
CA THR A 4 -14.30 11.40 -26.03
C THR A 4 -12.78 11.57 -26.05
N ASN A 5 -12.31 12.58 -26.78
CA ASN A 5 -10.95 13.12 -26.61
C ASN A 5 -10.87 13.74 -25.21
N ALA A 6 -10.18 13.09 -24.28
CA ALA A 6 -9.83 13.67 -22.99
C ALA A 6 -8.49 14.41 -23.11
N SER A 7 -8.46 15.69 -22.74
CA SER A 7 -7.21 16.46 -22.61
C SER A 7 -6.31 15.82 -21.55
N PRO A 8 -4.96 15.87 -21.70
CA PRO A 8 -4.02 15.22 -20.78
C PRO A 8 -4.10 15.76 -19.34
N ASP A 9 -4.65 16.96 -19.14
CA ASP A 9 -4.83 17.61 -17.83
C ASP A 9 -6.27 17.48 -17.28
N ALA A 10 -7.14 16.72 -17.94
CA ALA A 10 -8.49 16.51 -17.44
C ALA A 10 -8.47 15.61 -16.20
N ALA A 11 -9.17 16.02 -15.14
CA ALA A 11 -9.37 15.16 -13.96
C ALA A 11 -10.10 13.86 -14.35
N TRP A 12 -9.67 12.74 -13.77
CA TRP A 12 -10.30 11.45 -14.02
C TRP A 12 -11.75 11.41 -13.56
N PRO A 13 -12.64 10.72 -14.29
CA PRO A 13 -13.95 10.32 -13.77
C PRO A 13 -13.80 9.53 -12.45
N PRO A 14 -14.78 9.58 -11.53
CA PRO A 14 -14.66 8.95 -10.21
C PRO A 14 -14.29 7.46 -10.23
N GLU A 15 -14.86 6.70 -11.16
CA GLU A 15 -14.56 5.29 -11.44
C GLU A 15 -13.07 5.09 -11.77
N GLU A 16 -12.55 5.84 -12.74
CA GLU A 16 -11.17 5.73 -13.18
C GLU A 16 -10.23 6.19 -12.07
N PHE A 17 -10.57 7.25 -11.35
CA PHE A 17 -9.81 7.71 -10.19
C PHE A 17 -9.70 6.63 -9.11
N GLU A 18 -10.79 5.93 -8.79
CA GLU A 18 -10.78 4.82 -7.83
C GLU A 18 -9.88 3.67 -8.30
N VAL A 19 -9.98 3.29 -9.57
CA VAL A 19 -9.11 2.24 -10.15
C VAL A 19 -7.64 2.62 -10.02
N GLN A 20 -7.29 3.86 -10.34
CA GLN A 20 -5.92 4.36 -10.25
C GLN A 20 -5.42 4.44 -8.80
N LEU A 21 -6.28 4.82 -7.84
CA LEU A 21 -5.96 4.77 -6.42
C LEU A 21 -5.68 3.33 -5.96
N ARG A 22 -6.55 2.37 -6.31
CA ARG A 22 -6.38 0.96 -5.95
C ARG A 22 -5.13 0.35 -6.57
N ALA A 23 -4.76 0.77 -7.78
CA ALA A 23 -3.52 0.33 -8.44
C ALA A 23 -2.25 0.69 -7.63
N LYS A 24 -2.29 1.76 -6.82
CA LYS A 24 -1.18 2.07 -5.88
C LYS A 24 -1.01 1.04 -4.77
N GLY A 25 -1.99 0.15 -4.56
CA GLY A 25 -1.88 -0.99 -3.66
C GLY A 25 -0.68 -1.90 -3.95
N ALA A 26 -0.17 -1.91 -5.19
CA ALA A 26 1.08 -2.60 -5.52
C ALA A 26 2.29 -2.12 -4.71
N GLY A 27 2.27 -0.87 -4.22
CA GLY A 27 3.28 -0.30 -3.33
C GLY A 27 2.96 -0.47 -1.83
N TYR A 28 1.90 -1.21 -1.49
CA TYR A 28 1.51 -1.37 -0.10
C TYR A 28 2.53 -2.23 0.69
N HIS A 29 2.64 -1.98 2.00
CA HIS A 29 3.71 -2.57 2.81
C HIS A 29 3.63 -4.10 2.91
N ILE A 30 2.50 -4.72 2.56
CA ILE A 30 2.33 -6.18 2.60
C ILE A 30 3.38 -6.88 1.72
N HIS A 31 3.84 -6.21 0.68
CA HIS A 31 4.87 -6.71 -0.24
C HIS A 31 6.30 -6.44 0.23
N HIS A 32 6.50 -5.66 1.31
CA HIS A 32 7.83 -5.38 1.83
C HIS A 32 8.49 -6.68 2.36
N PRO A 33 9.78 -6.95 2.07
CA PRO A 33 10.44 -8.19 2.48
C PRO A 33 10.32 -8.50 3.97
N PHE A 34 10.33 -7.48 4.83
CA PHE A 34 10.12 -7.66 6.26
C PHE A 34 8.74 -8.25 6.60
N ASN A 35 7.65 -7.73 5.99
CA ASN A 35 6.29 -8.22 6.25
C ASN A 35 6.09 -9.62 5.67
N VAL A 36 6.69 -9.92 4.50
CA VAL A 36 6.69 -11.28 3.94
C VAL A 36 7.35 -12.27 4.90
N ARG A 37 8.57 -11.96 5.38
CA ARG A 37 9.28 -12.80 6.36
C ARG A 37 8.50 -12.95 7.68
N MET A 38 7.86 -11.89 8.16
CA MET A 38 7.02 -11.92 9.34
C MET A 38 5.83 -12.88 9.17
N ASN A 39 5.11 -12.77 8.05
CA ASN A 39 3.95 -13.63 7.76
C ASN A 39 4.34 -15.09 7.56
N ASN A 40 5.56 -15.34 7.04
CA ASN A 40 6.11 -16.69 6.90
C ASN A 40 6.67 -17.26 8.22
N GLY A 41 6.70 -16.50 9.30
CA GLY A 41 7.27 -16.94 10.58
C GLY A 41 8.80 -17.00 10.62
N GLU A 42 9.48 -16.26 9.75
CA GLU A 42 10.95 -16.30 9.56
C GLU A 42 11.70 -15.22 10.38
N LEU A 43 11.01 -14.50 11.26
CA LEU A 43 11.62 -13.48 12.12
C LEU A 43 12.10 -14.09 13.44
N THR A 44 13.21 -13.56 13.94
CA THR A 44 13.64 -13.86 15.31
C THR A 44 12.71 -13.17 16.33
N PRO A 45 12.64 -13.66 17.57
CA PRO A 45 11.87 -13.00 18.63
C PRO A 45 12.23 -11.53 18.84
N ASP A 46 13.52 -11.16 18.72
CA ASP A 46 13.97 -9.77 18.83
C ASP A 46 13.47 -8.90 17.67
N GLN A 47 13.44 -9.44 16.43
CA GLN A 47 12.90 -8.73 15.27
C GLN A 47 11.40 -8.45 15.41
N VAL A 48 10.63 -9.41 15.92
CA VAL A 48 9.20 -9.24 16.21
C VAL A 48 9.00 -8.17 17.28
N ARG A 49 9.73 -8.25 18.41
CA ARG A 49 9.66 -7.23 19.47
C ARG A 49 10.03 -5.84 18.96
N GLY A 50 11.05 -5.72 18.12
CA GLY A 50 11.42 -4.48 17.46
C GLY A 50 10.30 -3.91 16.59
N TRP A 51 9.67 -4.75 15.76
CA TRP A 51 8.52 -4.33 14.94
C TRP A 51 7.35 -3.85 15.82
N ILE A 52 7.01 -4.58 16.89
CA ILE A 52 5.93 -4.19 17.82
C ILE A 52 6.20 -2.83 18.46
N ALA A 53 7.41 -2.60 18.98
CA ALA A 53 7.78 -1.34 19.62
C ALA A 53 7.67 -0.15 18.66
N ASN A 54 8.13 -0.32 17.42
CA ASN A 54 8.05 0.73 16.39
C ASN A 54 6.62 0.91 15.87
N ARG A 55 5.86 -0.18 15.70
CA ARG A 55 4.48 -0.13 15.23
C ARG A 55 3.58 0.54 16.27
N PHE A 56 3.82 0.32 17.56
CA PHE A 56 3.10 1.02 18.63
C PHE A 56 3.16 2.54 18.45
N TYR A 57 4.32 3.12 18.14
CA TYR A 57 4.46 4.55 17.88
C TYR A 57 3.61 5.02 16.69
N TYR A 58 3.52 4.23 15.61
CA TYR A 58 2.61 4.55 14.50
C TYR A 58 1.12 4.45 14.89
N GLN A 59 0.76 3.61 15.87
CA GLN A 59 -0.64 3.42 16.26
C GLN A 59 -1.17 4.49 17.23
N VAL A 60 -0.32 5.05 18.07
CA VAL A 60 -0.73 5.98 19.15
C VAL A 60 -0.59 7.45 18.80
N ASN A 61 0.06 7.78 17.67
CA ASN A 61 0.17 9.14 17.14
C ASN A 61 -0.66 9.26 15.87
#